data_AF-A0A8E0VQT4-F1
#
_entry.id   AF-A0A8E0VQT4-F1
#
_cell.length_a   1.000
_cell.length_b   1.000
_cell.length_c   1.000
_cell.angle_alpha   90.00
_cell.angle_beta   90.00
_cell.angle_gamma   90.00
#
_symmetry.space_group_name_H-M   'P 1'
#
loop_
_entity.id
_entity.type
_entity.pdbx_description
1 polymer ?
#
loop_
_entity_poly.entity_id
_entity_poly.type
_entity_poly.pdbx_seq_one_letter_code
_entity_poly.pdbx_strand_id
1 'polypeptide(L)'
;MYRAKHKSAYSVCMYPPPIKSPAICTERNCVRFFGNFFCLFIVSLGAGLSATAAYVLVNYEYIGEIFGRELFFGGVYTLLASGVFAVMTGFLGFYDFTHENRFTAILTASGILILTIIVLISGIVVYSFPRSLQNVLFKAMATSLPEYGLRISVTRAWDRTQSYLRCCAVRNLGWADYKNTSWYLQVNRNLYDPDNILQTSSPYYTAVPASCCATQIDALTGYATETYRDLYRCQRWQYGPPQLQSGPHNDALYYRGCFPVLVDYMTLHTRHLLGLSLALIGIMLITFILLIMTKLMKKEREKKT
;
A
#
# COMPACT_ATOMS: atom_id res chain seq x y z
N MET A 1 71.36 -70.83 -20.40
CA MET A 1 71.35 -69.64 -21.28
C MET A 1 69.91 -69.21 -21.49
N TYR A 2 69.49 -68.14 -20.81
CA TYR A 2 68.14 -67.58 -20.88
C TYR A 2 67.95 -66.82 -22.21
N ARG A 3 66.82 -67.04 -22.88
CA ARG A 3 66.46 -66.45 -24.18
C ARG A 3 65.80 -65.08 -23.95
N ALA A 4 66.55 -64.00 -24.19
CA ALA A 4 66.03 -62.64 -24.16
C ALA A 4 65.12 -62.37 -25.38
N LYS A 5 63.87 -61.92 -25.15
CA LYS A 5 63.00 -61.33 -26.18
C LYS A 5 63.15 -59.82 -26.12
N HIS A 6 63.76 -59.24 -27.15
CA HIS A 6 63.67 -57.80 -27.44
C HIS A 6 62.21 -57.44 -27.76
N LYS A 7 61.65 -56.45 -27.06
CA LYS A 7 60.45 -55.73 -27.50
C LYS A 7 60.85 -54.31 -27.86
N SER A 8 60.64 -53.99 -29.14
CA SER A 8 60.85 -52.69 -29.76
C SER A 8 59.95 -51.63 -29.12
N ALA A 9 60.52 -50.46 -28.85
CA ALA A 9 59.82 -49.29 -28.35
C ALA A 9 59.01 -48.64 -29.48
N TYR A 10 57.69 -48.55 -29.31
CA TYR A 10 56.85 -47.65 -30.09
C TYR A 10 56.47 -46.48 -29.18
N SER A 11 57.03 -45.31 -29.49
CA SER A 11 56.65 -44.03 -28.88
C SER A 11 55.27 -43.63 -29.37
N VAL A 12 54.23 -43.87 -28.57
CA VAL A 12 52.88 -43.38 -28.82
C VAL A 12 52.82 -41.95 -28.28
N CYS A 13 52.70 -40.96 -29.18
CA CYS A 13 52.36 -39.59 -28.79
C CYS A 13 50.99 -39.59 -28.10
N MET A 14 50.97 -39.47 -26.77
CA MET A 14 49.77 -39.14 -26.01
C MET A 14 49.39 -37.69 -26.33
N TYR A 15 48.31 -37.51 -27.10
CA TYR A 15 47.59 -36.25 -27.10
C TYR A 15 47.06 -36.00 -25.67
N PRO A 16 47.22 -34.79 -25.12
CA PRO A 16 46.59 -34.47 -23.84
C PRO A 16 45.07 -34.63 -23.98
N PRO A 17 44.38 -35.17 -22.96
CA PRO A 17 42.93 -35.30 -23.00
C PRO A 17 42.31 -33.90 -23.17
N PRO A 18 41.24 -33.76 -23.97
CA PRO A 18 40.58 -32.48 -24.16
C PRO A 18 40.09 -31.99 -22.79
N ILE A 19 40.53 -30.80 -22.40
CA ILE A 19 40.02 -30.08 -21.22
C ILE A 19 38.53 -29.84 -21.49
N LYS A 20 37.66 -30.67 -20.91
CA LYS A 20 36.22 -30.44 -20.94
C LYS A 20 35.96 -29.12 -20.19
N SER A 21 35.70 -28.04 -20.93
CA SER A 21 35.11 -26.84 -20.37
C SER A 21 33.84 -27.23 -19.60
N PRO A 22 33.66 -26.81 -18.35
CA PRO A 22 32.46 -27.17 -17.59
C PRO A 22 31.22 -26.69 -18.36
N ALA A 23 30.25 -27.57 -18.55
CA ALA A 23 29.01 -27.22 -19.24
C ALA A 23 28.33 -26.06 -18.50
N ILE A 24 28.20 -24.92 -19.17
CA ILE A 24 27.64 -23.68 -18.63
C ILE A 24 26.19 -23.87 -18.13
N CYS A 25 25.45 -24.80 -18.74
CA CYS A 25 24.10 -25.19 -18.32
C CYS A 25 24.09 -26.61 -17.74
N THR A 26 24.33 -26.74 -16.43
CA THR A 26 23.85 -27.92 -15.68
C THR A 26 22.50 -27.58 -15.07
N GLU A 27 21.58 -28.55 -15.02
CA GLU A 27 20.22 -28.40 -14.45
C GLU A 27 20.23 -27.71 -13.07
N ARG A 28 21.23 -28.03 -12.24
CA ARG A 28 21.44 -27.41 -10.93
C ARG A 28 21.74 -25.91 -11.01
N ASN A 29 22.56 -25.48 -11.96
CA ASN A 29 22.92 -24.06 -12.10
C ASN A 29 21.70 -23.24 -12.55
N CYS A 30 20.83 -23.81 -13.40
CA CYS A 30 19.58 -23.18 -13.79
C CYS A 30 18.65 -22.97 -12.58
N VAL A 31 18.43 -24.01 -11.76
CA VAL A 31 17.57 -23.91 -10.56
C VAL A 31 18.08 -22.85 -9.59
N ARG A 32 19.40 -22.78 -9.37
CA ARG A 32 20.02 -21.75 -8.53
C ARG A 32 19.87 -20.34 -9.09
N PHE A 33 20.05 -20.18 -10.40
CA PHE A 33 19.90 -18.89 -11.07
C PHE A 33 18.47 -18.35 -10.92
N PHE A 34 17.47 -19.17 -11.24
CA PHE A 34 16.06 -18.78 -11.08
C PHE A 34 15.69 -18.56 -9.60
N GLY A 35 16.17 -19.40 -8.70
CA GLY A 35 15.97 -19.23 -7.26
C GLY A 35 16.51 -17.89 -6.75
N ASN A 36 17.76 -17.56 -7.10
CA ASN A 36 18.37 -16.27 -6.77
C ASN A 36 17.61 -15.10 -7.38
N PHE A 37 17.16 -15.22 -8.62
CA PHE A 37 16.36 -14.17 -9.28
C PHE A 37 15.06 -13.89 -8.52
N PHE A 38 14.29 -14.92 -8.15
CA PHE A 38 13.07 -14.73 -7.38
C PHE A 38 13.33 -14.20 -5.96
N CYS A 39 14.39 -14.64 -5.29
CA CYS A 39 14.78 -14.09 -4.00
C CYS A 39 15.12 -12.59 -4.07
N LEU A 40 15.88 -12.17 -5.09
CA LEU A 40 16.19 -10.75 -5.30
C LEU A 40 14.93 -9.95 -5.67
N PHE A 41 14.00 -10.54 -6.40
CA PHE A 41 12.70 -9.93 -6.67
C PHE A 41 11.92 -9.71 -5.36
N ILE A 42 11.87 -10.69 -4.45
CA ILE A 42 11.27 -10.54 -3.11
C ILE A 42 11.97 -9.42 -2.31
N VAL A 43 13.30 -9.33 -2.35
CA VAL A 43 14.05 -8.24 -1.71
C VAL A 43 13.62 -6.88 -2.27
N SER A 44 13.53 -6.74 -3.59
CA SER A 44 13.16 -5.47 -4.23
C SER A 44 11.74 -5.03 -3.85
N LEU A 45 10.79 -5.96 -3.81
CA LEU A 45 9.41 -5.69 -3.40
C LEU A 45 9.31 -5.37 -1.91
N GLY A 46 10.02 -6.11 -1.06
CA GLY A 46 10.08 -5.84 0.38
C GLY A 46 10.66 -4.47 0.68
N ALA A 47 11.74 -4.09 -0.01
CA ALA A 47 12.37 -2.78 0.13
C ALA A 47 11.44 -1.65 -0.34
N GLY A 48 10.77 -1.83 -1.49
CA GLY A 48 9.75 -0.89 -1.99
C GLY A 48 8.57 -0.75 -1.02
N LEU A 49 8.13 -1.85 -0.41
CA LEU A 49 7.06 -1.85 0.59
C LEU A 49 7.46 -1.08 1.84
N SER A 50 8.65 -1.35 2.39
CA SER A 50 9.18 -0.64 3.56
C SER A 50 9.41 0.84 3.28
N ALA A 51 9.95 1.18 2.11
CA ALA A 51 10.14 2.57 1.69
C ALA A 51 8.80 3.31 1.56
N THR A 52 7.78 2.67 0.98
CA THR A 52 6.43 3.23 0.87
C THR A 52 5.81 3.43 2.26
N ALA A 53 5.93 2.45 3.15
CA ALA A 53 5.43 2.58 4.52
C ALA A 53 6.11 3.73 5.28
N ALA A 54 7.43 3.85 5.19
CA ALA A 54 8.18 4.96 5.78
C ALA A 54 7.77 6.31 5.16
N TYR A 55 7.61 6.38 3.85
CA TYR A 55 7.13 7.58 3.15
C TYR A 55 5.74 8.01 3.62
N VAL A 56 4.85 7.03 3.85
CA VAL A 56 3.50 7.26 4.40
C VAL A 56 3.55 7.81 5.82
N LEU A 57 4.39 7.26 6.69
CA LEU A 57 4.57 7.76 8.06
C LEU A 57 5.04 9.21 8.10
N VAL A 58 5.94 9.60 7.18
CA VAL A 58 6.51 10.96 7.17
C VAL A 58 5.57 11.98 6.54
N ASN A 59 4.90 11.65 5.43
CA ASN A 59 4.17 12.64 4.62
C ASN A 59 2.66 12.64 4.85
N TYR A 60 2.11 11.52 5.34
CA TYR A 60 0.67 11.30 5.42
C TYR A 60 0.20 10.93 6.84
N GLU A 61 0.97 11.28 7.88
CA GLU A 61 0.56 11.08 9.28
C GLU A 61 -0.79 11.72 9.62
N TYR A 62 -1.16 12.81 8.94
CA TYR A 62 -2.43 13.52 9.13
C TYR A 62 -3.65 12.64 8.83
N ILE A 63 -3.51 11.63 7.96
CA ILE A 63 -4.58 10.67 7.66
C ILE A 63 -5.00 9.94 8.94
N GLY A 64 -4.05 9.66 9.85
CA GLY A 64 -4.34 9.02 11.14
C GLY A 64 -5.33 9.79 12.02
N GLU A 65 -5.44 11.12 11.87
CA GLU A 65 -6.38 11.94 12.66
C GLU A 65 -7.84 11.72 12.23
N ILE A 66 -8.07 11.33 10.97
CA ILE A 66 -9.42 11.07 10.43
C ILE A 66 -9.79 9.59 10.55
N PHE A 67 -8.82 8.72 10.26
CA PHE A 67 -9.02 7.27 10.18
C PHE A 67 -8.90 6.56 11.54
N GLY A 68 -8.51 7.30 12.57
CA GLY A 68 -8.18 6.78 13.89
C GLY A 68 -6.69 6.42 13.95
N ARG A 69 -5.98 7.04 14.90
CA ARG A 69 -4.52 6.90 15.00
C ARG A 69 -4.09 5.45 15.16
N GLU A 70 -4.73 4.70 16.06
CA GLU A 70 -4.39 3.29 16.32
C GLU A 70 -4.55 2.41 15.07
N LEU A 71 -5.64 2.57 14.32
CA LEU A 71 -5.89 1.79 13.12
C LEU A 71 -4.88 2.12 12.02
N PHE A 72 -4.64 3.42 11.80
CA PHE A 72 -3.75 3.88 10.75
C PHE A 72 -2.29 3.52 11.03
N PHE A 73 -1.76 3.91 12.20
CA PHE A 73 -0.37 3.62 12.55
C PHE A 73 -0.13 2.12 12.73
N GLY A 74 -1.06 1.38 13.33
CA GLY A 74 -0.98 -0.08 13.42
C GLY A 74 -0.87 -0.74 12.04
N GLY A 75 -1.68 -0.30 11.08
CA GLY A 75 -1.61 -0.79 9.70
C GLY A 75 -0.29 -0.47 9.00
N VAL A 76 0.17 0.78 9.08
CA VAL A 76 1.41 1.21 8.41
C VAL A 76 2.65 0.59 9.04
N TYR A 77 2.71 0.43 10.37
CA TYR A 77 3.82 -0.27 11.03
C TYR A 77 3.85 -1.76 10.69
N THR A 78 2.68 -2.41 10.57
CA THR A 78 2.61 -3.81 10.11
C THR A 78 3.11 -3.94 8.67
N LEU A 79 2.78 -2.97 7.81
CA LEU A 79 3.29 -2.91 6.42
C LEU A 79 4.81 -2.73 6.39
N LEU A 80 5.35 -1.85 7.25
CA LEU A 80 6.79 -1.63 7.37
C LEU A 80 7.51 -2.90 7.85
N ALA A 81 7.02 -3.51 8.92
CA ALA A 81 7.59 -4.72 9.51
C ALA A 81 7.57 -5.91 8.55
N SER A 82 6.46 -6.12 7.83
CA SER A 82 6.36 -7.18 6.82
C SER A 82 7.31 -6.95 5.63
N GLY A 83 7.51 -5.71 5.20
CA GLY A 83 8.50 -5.37 4.18
C GLY A 83 9.94 -5.68 4.61
N VAL A 84 10.32 -5.30 5.84
CA VAL A 84 11.66 -5.59 6.39
C VAL A 84 11.86 -7.10 6.52
N PHE A 85 10.84 -7.82 7.00
CA PHE A 85 10.88 -9.27 7.09
C PHE A 85 11.02 -9.94 5.71
N ALA A 86 10.36 -9.40 4.67
CA ALA A 86 10.52 -9.87 3.29
C ALA A 86 11.95 -9.66 2.76
N VAL A 87 12.56 -8.50 3.05
CA VAL A 87 13.97 -8.21 2.69
C VAL A 87 14.91 -9.21 3.37
N MET A 88 14.76 -9.42 4.68
CA MET A 88 15.58 -10.38 5.42
C MET A 88 15.43 -11.81 4.85
N THR A 89 14.20 -12.25 4.63
CA THR A 89 13.90 -13.57 4.05
C THR A 89 14.50 -13.73 2.65
N GLY A 90 14.42 -12.70 1.82
CA GLY A 90 14.98 -12.71 0.48
C GLY A 90 16.51 -12.79 0.46
N PHE A 91 17.21 -12.06 1.36
CA PHE A 91 18.66 -12.19 1.50
C PHE A 91 19.10 -13.55 2.02
N LEU A 92 18.36 -14.12 2.99
CA LEU A 92 18.60 -15.49 3.47
C LEU A 92 18.42 -16.51 2.35
N GLY A 93 17.41 -16.33 1.48
CA GLY A 93 17.20 -17.20 0.33
C GLY A 93 18.30 -17.09 -0.72
N PHE A 94 18.73 -15.87 -1.06
CA PHE A 94 19.87 -15.65 -1.95
C PHE A 94 21.15 -16.31 -1.41
N TYR A 95 21.38 -16.18 -0.10
CA TYR A 95 22.49 -16.84 0.57
C TYR A 95 22.35 -18.37 0.52
N ASP A 96 21.16 -18.95 0.75
CA ASP A 96 20.95 -20.41 0.73
C ASP A 96 21.18 -21.03 -0.67
N PHE A 97 20.72 -20.34 -1.72
CA PHE A 97 20.92 -20.79 -3.10
C PHE A 97 22.40 -20.73 -3.51
N THR A 98 23.17 -19.79 -2.98
CA THR A 98 24.61 -19.66 -3.23
C THR A 98 25.42 -20.63 -2.36
N HIS A 99 25.14 -20.67 -1.05
CA HIS A 99 25.79 -21.49 -0.04
C HIS A 99 24.77 -22.44 0.61
N GLU A 100 24.79 -23.70 0.17
CA GLU A 100 23.84 -24.71 0.65
C GLU A 100 24.13 -25.15 2.10
N ASN A 101 23.53 -24.48 3.08
CA ASN A 101 23.50 -24.92 4.48
C ASN A 101 22.09 -25.44 4.86
N ARG A 102 22.01 -26.39 5.79
CA ARG A 102 20.73 -26.94 6.29
C ARG A 102 19.96 -25.91 7.11
N PHE A 103 20.66 -25.09 7.89
CA PHE A 103 20.04 -24.08 8.75
C PHE A 103 19.39 -22.95 7.93
N THR A 104 20.11 -22.41 6.95
CA THR A 104 19.62 -21.33 6.06
C THR A 104 18.46 -21.79 5.20
N ALA A 105 18.44 -23.06 4.79
CA ALA A 105 17.33 -23.66 4.07
C ALA A 105 16.05 -23.67 4.90
N ILE A 106 16.14 -24.07 6.18
CA ILE A 106 14.99 -24.13 7.09
C ILE A 106 14.47 -22.71 7.34
N LEU A 107 15.35 -21.74 7.61
CA LEU A 107 14.96 -20.34 7.81
C LEU A 107 14.33 -19.72 6.56
N THR A 108 14.87 -20.01 5.38
CA THR A 108 14.31 -19.49 4.12
C THR A 108 12.95 -20.12 3.83
N ALA A 109 12.82 -21.44 4.02
CA ALA A 109 11.57 -22.16 3.83
C ALA A 109 10.48 -21.68 4.79
N SER A 110 10.81 -21.49 6.07
CA SER A 110 9.86 -20.97 7.06
C SER A 110 9.50 -19.51 6.79
N GLY A 111 10.46 -18.67 6.42
CA GLY A 111 10.23 -17.27 6.04
C GLY A 111 9.29 -17.13 4.85
N ILE A 112 9.52 -17.88 3.77
CA ILE A 112 8.66 -17.87 2.58
C ILE A 112 7.24 -18.36 2.91
N LEU A 113 7.11 -19.38 3.77
CA LEU A 113 5.80 -19.87 4.19
C LEU A 113 5.03 -18.80 4.99
N ILE A 114 5.70 -18.14 5.94
CA ILE A 114 5.11 -17.06 6.75
C ILE A 114 4.69 -15.90 5.84
N LEU A 115 5.54 -15.47 4.91
CA LEU A 115 5.22 -14.41 3.94
C LEU A 115 4.01 -14.79 3.09
N THR A 116 3.92 -16.05 2.65
CA THR A 116 2.78 -16.56 1.88
C THR A 116 1.47 -16.44 2.66
N ILE A 117 1.49 -16.80 3.95
CA ILE A 117 0.32 -16.67 4.84
C ILE A 117 -0.06 -15.20 5.03
N ILE A 118 0.91 -14.32 5.27
CA ILE A 118 0.67 -12.88 5.44
C ILE A 118 0.03 -12.28 4.18
N VAL A 119 0.57 -12.59 2.99
CA VAL A 119 0.03 -12.09 1.71
C VAL A 119 -1.35 -12.65 1.43
N LEU A 120 -1.60 -13.92 1.74
CA LEU A 120 -2.92 -14.54 1.58
C LEU A 120 -3.98 -13.86 2.45
N ILE A 121 -3.70 -13.70 3.75
CA ILE A 121 -4.62 -13.04 4.69
C ILE A 121 -4.86 -11.59 4.26
N SER A 122 -3.80 -10.86 3.95
CA SER A 122 -3.89 -9.46 3.51
C SER A 122 -4.71 -9.33 2.22
N GLY A 123 -4.48 -10.22 1.24
CA GLY A 123 -5.24 -10.26 -0.01
C GLY A 123 -6.73 -10.50 0.21
N ILE A 124 -7.10 -11.42 1.12
CA ILE A 124 -8.51 -11.70 1.46
C ILE A 124 -9.16 -10.49 2.15
N VAL A 125 -8.45 -9.84 3.08
CA VAL A 125 -8.97 -8.67 3.79
C VAL A 125 -9.19 -7.51 2.82
N VAL A 126 -8.23 -7.24 1.93
CA VAL A 126 -8.34 -6.19 0.90
C VAL A 126 -9.44 -6.52 -0.11
N TYR A 127 -9.59 -7.79 -0.48
CA TYR A 127 -10.64 -8.24 -1.41
C TYR A 127 -12.04 -8.08 -0.84
N SER A 128 -12.24 -8.58 0.38
CA SER A 128 -13.54 -8.57 1.03
C SER A 128 -13.93 -7.21 1.59
N PHE A 129 -12.94 -6.34 1.84
CA PHE A 129 -13.06 -5.03 2.48
C PHE A 129 -14.23 -4.99 3.49
N PRO A 130 -14.14 -5.80 4.56
CA PRO A 130 -15.29 -6.25 5.31
C PRO A 130 -16.06 -5.09 5.95
N ARG A 131 -17.38 -5.25 6.10
CA ARG A 131 -18.24 -4.23 6.74
C ARG A 131 -17.73 -3.79 8.11
N SER A 132 -17.11 -4.68 8.88
CA SER A 132 -16.49 -4.34 10.16
C SER A 132 -15.41 -3.26 10.02
N LEU A 133 -14.54 -3.37 9.02
CA LEU A 133 -13.51 -2.36 8.74
C LEU A 133 -14.14 -1.04 8.28
N GLN A 134 -15.12 -1.12 7.39
CA GLN A 134 -15.90 0.04 6.95
C GLN A 134 -16.58 0.77 8.12
N ASN A 135 -17.14 0.04 9.08
CA ASN A 135 -17.79 0.62 10.26
C ASN A 135 -16.78 1.30 11.20
N VAL A 136 -15.61 0.71 11.41
CA VAL A 136 -14.53 1.32 12.21
C VAL A 136 -14.07 2.63 11.55
N LEU A 137 -13.84 2.61 10.23
CA LEU A 137 -13.47 3.78 9.44
C LEU A 137 -14.53 4.88 9.51
N PHE A 138 -15.80 4.51 9.28
CA PHE A 138 -16.93 5.44 9.38
C PHE A 138 -17.01 6.09 10.75
N LYS A 139 -16.89 5.28 11.81
CA LYS A 139 -16.93 5.76 13.20
C LYS A 139 -15.79 6.74 13.46
N ALA A 140 -14.56 6.42 13.05
CA ALA A 140 -13.41 7.30 13.22
C ALA A 140 -13.59 8.65 12.51
N MET A 141 -14.11 8.64 11.27
CA MET A 141 -14.46 9.86 10.54
C MET A 141 -15.56 10.66 11.26
N ALA A 142 -16.63 10.00 11.69
CA ALA A 142 -17.72 10.66 12.39
C ALA A 142 -17.29 11.28 13.73
N THR A 143 -16.38 10.63 14.47
CA THR A 143 -15.86 11.14 15.74
C THR A 143 -14.83 12.26 15.58
N SER A 144 -14.10 12.29 14.47
CA SER A 144 -13.06 13.31 14.24
C SER A 144 -13.64 14.63 13.69
N LEU A 145 -14.77 14.60 12.97
CA LEU A 145 -15.33 15.82 12.37
C LEU A 145 -15.66 16.93 13.39
N PRO A 146 -16.27 16.67 14.58
CA PRO A 146 -16.53 17.71 15.59
C PRO A 146 -15.29 18.48 16.07
N GLU A 147 -14.11 17.86 16.02
CA GLU A 147 -12.82 18.49 16.38
C GLU A 147 -12.28 19.44 15.30
N TYR A 148 -12.96 19.55 14.15
CA TYR A 148 -12.63 20.50 13.10
C TYR A 148 -12.73 21.95 13.62
N GLY A 149 -11.65 22.72 13.48
CA GLY A 149 -11.45 24.06 14.05
C GLY A 149 -11.03 24.10 15.52
N LEU A 150 -11.00 22.96 16.21
CA LEU A 150 -10.44 22.87 17.57
C LEU A 150 -8.96 22.48 17.50
N ARG A 151 -8.65 21.42 16.75
CA ARG A 151 -7.28 20.92 16.57
C ARG A 151 -6.81 21.21 15.15
N ILE A 152 -5.65 21.87 15.05
CA ILE A 152 -5.05 22.24 13.75
C ILE A 152 -4.74 21.01 12.89
N SER A 153 -4.30 19.89 13.52
CA SER A 153 -3.98 18.65 12.81
C SER A 153 -5.22 18.01 12.19
N VAL A 154 -6.32 17.93 12.94
CA VAL A 154 -7.62 17.41 12.47
C VAL A 154 -8.18 18.30 11.36
N THR A 155 -8.09 19.63 11.53
CA THR A 155 -8.57 20.60 10.53
C THR A 155 -7.85 20.43 9.20
N ARG A 156 -6.51 20.44 9.21
CA ARG A 156 -5.71 20.20 8.00
C ARG A 156 -5.96 18.83 7.37
N ALA A 157 -6.17 17.81 8.20
CA ALA A 157 -6.44 16.46 7.72
C ALA A 157 -7.75 16.40 6.94
N TRP A 158 -8.82 17.01 7.49
CA TRP A 158 -10.11 17.14 6.81
C TRP A 158 -10.01 17.98 5.54
N ASP A 159 -9.32 19.12 5.58
CA ASP A 159 -9.17 19.99 4.41
C ASP A 159 -8.48 19.28 3.24
N ARG A 160 -7.40 18.54 3.53
CA ARG A 160 -6.69 17.73 2.53
C ARG A 160 -7.56 16.60 2.01
N THR A 161 -8.24 15.88 2.90
CA THR A 161 -9.10 14.75 2.52
C THR A 161 -10.24 15.20 1.61
N GLN A 162 -10.88 16.31 1.93
CA GLN A 162 -11.99 16.87 1.15
C GLN A 162 -11.54 17.40 -0.20
N SER A 163 -10.41 18.09 -0.24
CA SER A 163 -9.83 18.59 -1.48
C SER A 163 -9.37 17.46 -2.39
N TYR A 164 -8.73 16.42 -1.82
CA TYR A 164 -8.20 15.28 -2.59
C TYR A 164 -9.30 14.35 -3.08
N LEU A 165 -10.24 13.96 -2.21
CA LEU A 165 -11.35 13.07 -2.56
C LEU A 165 -12.53 13.80 -3.22
N ARG A 166 -12.50 15.14 -3.30
CA ARG A 166 -13.59 15.97 -3.87
C ARG A 166 -14.94 15.64 -3.24
N CYS A 167 -14.96 15.72 -1.91
CA CYS A 167 -16.09 15.33 -1.07
C CYS A 167 -16.35 16.39 0.01
N CYS A 168 -17.52 16.35 0.63
CA CYS A 168 -17.84 17.20 1.77
C CYS A 168 -18.52 16.39 2.88
N ALA A 169 -18.06 16.62 4.12
CA ALA A 169 -18.50 15.89 5.32
C ALA A 169 -18.29 14.36 5.23
N VAL A 170 -18.76 13.63 6.24
CA VAL A 170 -18.60 12.17 6.31
C VAL A 170 -19.54 11.47 5.34
N ARG A 171 -20.83 11.81 5.39
CA ARG A 171 -21.91 11.19 4.62
C ARG A 171 -22.31 12.05 3.42
N ASN A 172 -22.95 11.42 2.43
CA ASN A 172 -23.61 12.15 1.36
C ASN A 172 -24.60 13.14 1.97
N LEU A 173 -24.60 14.37 1.45
CA LEU A 173 -25.46 15.45 1.96
C LEU A 173 -25.24 15.79 3.45
N GLY A 174 -24.06 15.43 4.00
CA GLY A 174 -23.74 15.55 5.43
C GLY A 174 -23.21 16.92 5.86
N TRP A 175 -23.27 17.96 5.02
CA TRP A 175 -22.74 19.29 5.35
C TRP A 175 -23.34 19.91 6.61
N ALA A 176 -24.55 19.51 7.01
CA ALA A 176 -25.17 19.94 8.26
C ALA A 176 -24.36 19.52 9.51
N ASP A 177 -23.54 18.46 9.41
CA ASP A 177 -22.69 17.98 10.50
C ASP A 177 -21.66 19.06 10.92
N TYR A 178 -21.32 20.02 10.04
CA TYR A 178 -20.45 21.13 10.39
C TYR A 178 -20.98 22.03 11.49
N LYS A 179 -22.31 22.10 11.69
CA LYS A 179 -22.92 22.91 12.76
C LYS A 179 -22.46 22.50 14.15
N ASN A 180 -21.99 21.26 14.31
CA ASN A 180 -21.50 20.71 15.57
C ASN A 180 -19.97 20.87 15.74
N THR A 181 -19.30 21.57 14.84
CA THR A 181 -17.84 21.74 14.87
C THR A 181 -17.43 23.04 15.57
N SER A 182 -16.25 23.03 16.19
CA SER A 182 -15.70 24.26 16.81
C SER A 182 -15.44 25.35 15.77
N TRP A 183 -15.02 24.96 14.56
CA TRP A 183 -14.84 25.87 13.43
C TRP A 183 -16.11 26.66 13.11
N TYR A 184 -17.26 25.98 13.04
CA TYR A 184 -18.53 26.60 12.67
C TYR A 184 -18.97 27.65 13.69
N LEU A 185 -18.77 27.37 14.98
CA LEU A 185 -19.06 28.33 16.06
C LEU A 185 -18.12 29.53 16.01
N GLN A 186 -16.84 29.32 15.70
CA GLN A 186 -15.86 30.40 15.61
C GLN A 186 -16.10 31.30 14.39
N VAL A 187 -16.28 30.71 13.21
CA VAL A 187 -16.41 31.47 11.94
C VAL A 187 -17.72 32.25 11.87
N ASN A 188 -18.77 31.75 12.53
CA ASN A 188 -20.07 32.39 12.58
C ASN A 188 -20.33 33.11 13.92
N ARG A 189 -19.32 33.35 14.76
CA ARG A 189 -19.53 34.12 16.00
C ARG A 189 -20.00 35.54 15.66
N ASN A 190 -21.06 36.01 16.30
CA ASN A 190 -21.52 37.38 16.11
C ASN A 190 -20.58 38.36 16.85
N LEU A 191 -20.10 39.38 16.14
CA LEU A 191 -19.17 40.37 16.69
C LEU A 191 -19.82 41.26 17.76
N TYR A 192 -21.12 41.55 17.62
CA TYR A 192 -21.86 42.43 18.53
C TYR A 192 -22.51 41.67 19.70
N ASP A 193 -22.64 40.36 19.57
CA ASP A 193 -23.25 39.49 20.58
C ASP A 193 -22.46 38.17 20.63
N PRO A 194 -21.35 38.12 21.38
CA PRO A 194 -20.39 37.01 21.33
C PRO A 194 -20.94 35.65 21.78
N ASP A 195 -22.08 35.65 22.49
CA ASP A 195 -22.77 34.45 22.98
C ASP A 195 -23.65 33.81 21.91
N ASN A 196 -23.93 34.53 20.81
CA ASN A 196 -24.77 34.08 19.72
C ASN A 196 -23.98 33.95 18.39
N ILE A 197 -24.48 33.08 17.50
CA ILE A 197 -23.98 32.96 16.13
C ILE A 197 -24.75 33.89 15.18
N LEU A 198 -24.11 34.23 14.05
CA LEU A 198 -24.72 34.98 12.97
C LEU A 198 -25.99 34.27 12.47
N GLN A 199 -27.01 35.08 12.18
CA GLN A 199 -28.22 34.59 11.51
C GLN A 199 -27.88 34.09 10.10
N THR A 200 -28.58 33.06 9.64
CA THR A 200 -28.40 32.47 8.30
C THR A 200 -28.65 33.45 7.15
N SER A 201 -29.44 34.50 7.40
CA SER A 201 -29.68 35.61 6.47
C SER A 201 -28.47 36.54 6.30
N SER A 202 -27.48 36.48 7.20
CA SER A 202 -26.31 37.34 7.15
C SER A 202 -25.45 37.05 5.91
N PRO A 203 -24.96 38.07 5.18
CA PRO A 203 -24.04 37.88 4.06
C PRO A 203 -22.66 37.34 4.50
N TYR A 204 -22.37 37.33 5.80
CA TYR A 204 -21.14 36.78 6.38
C TYR A 204 -21.31 35.35 6.91
N TYR A 205 -22.54 34.82 6.93
CA TYR A 205 -22.80 33.46 7.38
C TYR A 205 -22.11 32.44 6.45
N THR A 206 -21.33 31.55 7.05
CA THR A 206 -20.50 30.56 6.36
C THR A 206 -20.91 29.15 6.81
N ALA A 207 -21.47 28.37 5.89
CA ALA A 207 -22.06 27.07 6.22
C ALA A 207 -21.05 25.90 6.25
N VAL A 208 -20.04 25.93 5.36
CA VAL A 208 -19.06 24.86 5.17
C VAL A 208 -17.66 25.43 4.90
N PRO A 209 -16.59 24.68 5.22
CA PRO A 209 -15.23 25.12 4.92
C PRO A 209 -14.95 25.16 3.42
N ALA A 210 -13.94 25.93 3.01
CA ALA A 210 -13.57 26.08 1.61
C ALA A 210 -13.15 24.75 0.96
N SER A 211 -12.64 23.80 1.74
CA SER A 211 -12.27 22.44 1.30
C SER A 211 -13.46 21.60 0.82
N CYS A 212 -14.69 21.94 1.21
CA CYS A 212 -15.93 21.34 0.67
C CYS A 212 -16.34 21.89 -0.70
N CYS A 213 -15.68 22.94 -1.19
CA CYS A 213 -16.08 23.65 -2.40
C CYS A 213 -15.44 23.05 -3.65
N ALA A 214 -16.23 22.99 -4.72
CA ALA A 214 -15.81 22.48 -6.01
C ALA A 214 -14.73 23.39 -6.62
N THR A 215 -13.60 22.78 -6.97
CA THR A 215 -12.55 23.43 -7.74
C THR A 215 -12.74 23.20 -9.23
N GLN A 216 -12.18 24.10 -10.04
CA GLN A 216 -12.18 23.95 -11.48
C GLN A 216 -11.30 22.77 -11.86
N ILE A 217 -11.68 22.09 -12.94
CA ILE A 217 -10.90 20.98 -13.49
C ILE A 217 -10.06 21.54 -14.62
N ASP A 218 -8.76 21.26 -14.57
CA ASP A 218 -7.88 21.57 -15.68
C ASP A 218 -8.31 20.73 -16.90
N ALA A 219 -8.69 21.41 -17.98
CA ALA A 219 -9.17 20.78 -19.20
C ALA A 219 -8.09 19.93 -19.90
N LEU A 220 -6.80 20.23 -19.67
CA LEU A 220 -5.70 19.53 -20.32
C LEU A 220 -5.34 18.23 -19.60
N THR A 221 -5.35 18.25 -18.27
CA THR A 221 -4.88 17.12 -17.45
C THR A 221 -6.00 16.35 -16.75
N GLY A 222 -7.20 16.92 -16.63
CA GLY A 222 -8.31 16.37 -15.85
C GLY A 222 -8.13 16.46 -14.33
N TYR A 223 -7.05 17.10 -13.86
CA TYR A 223 -6.79 17.26 -12.42
C TYR A 223 -7.51 18.48 -11.84
N ALA A 224 -7.68 18.46 -10.51
CA ALA A 224 -8.28 19.59 -9.80
C ALA A 224 -7.28 20.73 -9.73
N THR A 225 -7.74 21.92 -10.03
CA THR A 225 -6.98 23.16 -9.83
C THR A 225 -7.14 23.64 -8.38
N GLU A 226 -6.31 24.60 -7.98
CA GLU A 226 -6.47 25.33 -6.73
C GLU A 226 -7.55 26.42 -6.81
N THR A 227 -8.05 26.69 -8.02
CA THR A 227 -9.07 27.71 -8.25
C THR A 227 -10.47 27.15 -7.99
N TYR A 228 -11.19 27.76 -7.06
CA TYR A 228 -12.59 27.46 -6.80
C TYR A 228 -13.47 27.87 -7.98
N ARG A 229 -14.52 27.08 -8.25
CA ARG A 229 -15.54 27.44 -9.23
C ARG A 229 -16.28 28.71 -8.81
N ASP A 230 -16.82 28.71 -7.60
CA ASP A 230 -17.46 29.87 -6.96
C ASP A 230 -17.47 29.66 -5.44
N LEU A 231 -16.46 30.21 -4.77
CA LEU A 231 -16.30 30.03 -3.32
C LEU A 231 -17.43 30.70 -2.54
N TYR A 232 -17.89 31.87 -2.98
CA TYR A 232 -18.94 32.61 -2.31
C TYR A 232 -20.27 31.84 -2.37
N ARG A 233 -20.65 31.36 -3.56
CA ARG A 233 -21.81 30.49 -3.76
C ARG A 233 -21.67 29.20 -2.98
N CYS A 234 -20.52 28.54 -2.97
CA CYS A 234 -20.36 27.31 -2.20
C CYS A 234 -20.69 27.49 -0.71
N GLN A 235 -20.14 28.53 -0.07
CA GLN A 235 -20.21 28.67 1.39
C GLN A 235 -21.47 29.40 1.88
N ARG A 236 -22.04 30.29 1.05
CA ARG A 236 -23.04 31.29 1.48
C ARG A 236 -24.34 31.25 0.69
N TRP A 237 -24.61 30.19 -0.06
CA TRP A 237 -25.85 30.05 -0.84
C TRP A 237 -27.09 29.99 0.05
N GLN A 238 -27.97 30.98 -0.07
CA GLN A 238 -29.16 31.12 0.77
C GLN A 238 -30.37 30.31 0.29
N TYR A 239 -30.40 29.91 -0.98
CA TYR A 239 -31.58 29.31 -1.60
C TYR A 239 -31.61 27.78 -1.49
N GLY A 240 -30.52 27.13 -1.10
CA GLY A 240 -30.36 25.68 -1.16
C GLY A 240 -29.14 25.18 -0.36
N PRO A 241 -28.59 24.01 -0.71
CA PRO A 241 -27.38 23.49 -0.07
C PRO A 241 -26.18 24.45 -0.19
N PRO A 242 -25.31 24.52 0.83
CA PRO A 242 -25.30 23.71 2.05
C PRO A 242 -26.12 24.28 3.22
N GLN A 243 -26.72 25.48 3.09
CA GLN A 243 -27.51 26.07 4.19
C GLN A 243 -28.81 25.29 4.44
N LEU A 244 -29.46 24.86 3.36
CA LEU A 244 -30.67 24.05 3.39
C LEU A 244 -30.36 22.61 2.97
N GLN A 245 -31.12 21.63 3.47
CA GLN A 245 -30.96 20.24 3.02
C GLN A 245 -31.55 19.99 1.62
N SER A 246 -32.49 20.84 1.19
CA SER A 246 -33.16 20.78 -0.10
C SER A 246 -33.25 22.18 -0.72
N GLY A 247 -33.53 22.25 -2.02
CA GLY A 247 -33.61 23.50 -2.78
C GLY A 247 -32.89 23.40 -4.13
N PRO A 248 -32.66 24.54 -4.82
CA PRO A 248 -31.90 24.59 -6.05
C PRO A 248 -30.48 24.06 -5.87
N HIS A 249 -29.99 23.36 -6.89
CA HIS A 249 -28.66 22.76 -6.89
C HIS A 249 -27.54 23.81 -6.84
N ASN A 250 -26.52 23.52 -6.05
CA ASN A 250 -25.32 24.35 -5.90
C ASN A 250 -24.12 23.64 -6.56
N ASP A 251 -23.82 23.96 -7.82
CA ASP A 251 -22.72 23.33 -8.57
C ASP A 251 -21.32 23.67 -8.05
N ALA A 252 -21.21 24.58 -7.08
CA ALA A 252 -19.96 24.92 -6.40
C ALA A 252 -19.68 24.09 -5.13
N LEU A 253 -20.55 23.12 -4.77
CA LEU A 253 -20.43 22.30 -3.56
C LEU A 253 -20.25 20.82 -3.91
N TYR A 254 -19.39 20.10 -3.17
CA TYR A 254 -19.35 18.64 -3.25
C TYR A 254 -20.51 17.99 -2.48
N TYR A 255 -21.38 17.26 -3.18
CA TYR A 255 -22.54 16.58 -2.57
C TYR A 255 -22.23 15.19 -1.98
N ARG A 256 -21.17 14.55 -2.47
CA ARG A 256 -20.74 13.22 -2.01
C ARG A 256 -19.98 13.33 -0.69
N GLY A 257 -20.26 12.42 0.22
CA GLY A 257 -19.54 12.30 1.48
C GLY A 257 -18.16 11.67 1.28
N CYS A 258 -17.21 12.00 2.14
CA CYS A 258 -15.85 11.48 2.04
C CYS A 258 -15.76 9.98 2.32
N PHE A 259 -16.61 9.45 3.22
CA PHE A 259 -16.65 8.02 3.49
C PHE A 259 -17.08 7.19 2.26
N PRO A 260 -18.23 7.43 1.60
CA PRO A 260 -18.62 6.64 0.44
C PRO A 260 -17.64 6.81 -0.74
N VAL A 261 -17.08 8.01 -0.95
CA VAL A 261 -16.07 8.21 -2.00
C VAL A 261 -14.82 7.39 -1.73
N LEU A 262 -14.37 7.33 -0.47
CA LEU A 262 -13.23 6.51 -0.08
C LEU A 262 -13.52 5.01 -0.28
N VAL A 263 -14.71 4.53 0.10
CA VAL A 263 -15.10 3.13 -0.11
C VAL A 263 -15.13 2.79 -1.61
N ASP A 264 -15.71 3.66 -2.44
CA ASP A 264 -15.70 3.51 -3.90
C ASP A 264 -14.26 3.47 -4.43
N TYR A 265 -13.39 4.35 -3.94
CA TYR A 265 -11.98 4.39 -4.33
C TYR A 265 -11.24 3.09 -3.97
N MET A 266 -11.43 2.56 -2.76
CA MET A 266 -10.79 1.32 -2.32
C MET A 266 -11.29 0.13 -3.14
N THR A 267 -12.62 0.01 -3.30
CA THR A 267 -13.24 -1.10 -4.04
C THR A 267 -12.88 -1.11 -5.52
N LEU A 268 -12.67 0.06 -6.13
CA LEU A 268 -12.20 0.18 -7.51
C LEU A 268 -10.82 -0.47 -7.70
N HIS A 269 -9.90 -0.25 -6.76
CA HIS A 269 -8.53 -0.74 -6.85
C HIS A 269 -8.36 -2.18 -6.34
N THR A 270 -9.33 -2.72 -5.61
CA THR A 270 -9.30 -4.08 -5.05
C THR A 270 -9.03 -5.17 -6.09
N ARG A 271 -9.54 -5.04 -7.34
CA ARG A 271 -9.30 -6.03 -8.41
C ARG A 271 -7.82 -6.15 -8.77
N HIS A 272 -7.13 -5.02 -8.90
CA HIS A 272 -5.71 -4.99 -9.20
C HIS A 272 -4.88 -5.53 -8.04
N LEU A 273 -5.25 -5.18 -6.80
CA LEU A 273 -4.59 -5.66 -5.60
C LEU A 273 -4.71 -7.18 -5.44
N LEU A 274 -5.89 -7.76 -5.70
CA LEU A 274 -6.08 -9.21 -5.67
C LEU A 274 -5.18 -9.91 -6.69
N GLY A 275 -5.13 -9.40 -7.93
CA GLY A 275 -4.26 -9.96 -8.97
C GLY A 275 -2.79 -9.94 -8.56
N LEU A 276 -2.32 -8.84 -7.98
CA LEU A 276 -0.97 -8.73 -7.42
C LEU A 276 -0.72 -9.73 -6.29
N SER A 277 -1.64 -9.87 -5.33
CA SER A 277 -1.50 -10.83 -4.23
C SER A 277 -1.39 -12.28 -4.73
N LEU A 278 -2.22 -12.68 -5.69
CA LEU A 278 -2.18 -14.03 -6.26
C LEU A 278 -0.88 -14.29 -7.04
N ALA A 279 -0.39 -13.30 -7.80
CA ALA A 279 0.89 -13.41 -8.50
C ALA A 279 2.06 -13.57 -7.51
N LEU A 280 2.07 -12.80 -6.42
CA LEU A 280 3.09 -12.92 -5.38
C LEU A 280 3.07 -14.28 -4.69
N ILE A 281 1.88 -14.83 -4.39
CA ILE A 281 1.74 -16.18 -3.85
C ILE A 281 2.33 -17.20 -4.83
N GLY A 282 2.03 -17.09 -6.13
CA GLY A 282 2.62 -17.94 -7.17
C GLY A 282 4.15 -17.90 -7.18
N ILE A 283 4.74 -16.70 -7.12
CA ILE A 283 6.20 -16.53 -7.07
C ILE A 283 6.80 -17.16 -5.81
N MET A 284 6.17 -16.97 -4.64
CA MET A 284 6.63 -17.57 -3.39
C MET A 284 6.56 -19.11 -3.42
N LEU A 285 5.49 -19.68 -3.98
CA LEU A 285 5.36 -21.13 -4.15
C LEU A 285 6.40 -21.69 -5.13
N ILE A 286 6.64 -21.02 -6.25
CA ILE A 286 7.70 -21.40 -7.20
C ILE A 286 9.07 -21.36 -6.51
N THR A 287 9.36 -20.30 -5.75
CA THR A 287 10.62 -20.17 -5.01
C THR A 287 10.79 -21.30 -3.99
N PHE A 288 9.71 -21.66 -3.29
CA PHE A 288 9.69 -22.77 -2.34
C PHE A 288 9.95 -24.12 -3.03
N ILE A 289 9.36 -24.36 -4.20
CA ILE A 289 9.61 -25.58 -5.00
C ILE A 289 11.07 -25.62 -5.46
N LEU A 290 11.62 -24.51 -5.95
CA LEU A 290 13.02 -24.43 -6.37
C LEU A 290 13.96 -24.71 -5.19
N LEU A 291 13.66 -24.21 -3.98
CA LEU A 291 14.41 -24.54 -2.77
C LEU A 291 14.41 -26.04 -2.50
N ILE A 292 13.25 -26.70 -2.55
CA ILE A 292 13.16 -28.17 -2.35
C ILE A 292 13.98 -28.91 -3.41
N MET A 293 13.85 -28.53 -4.69
CA MET A 293 14.59 -29.15 -5.78
C MET A 293 16.11 -29.07 -5.56
N THR A 294 16.66 -27.94 -5.09
CA THR A 294 18.10 -27.84 -4.79
C THR A 294 18.55 -28.87 -3.74
N LYS A 295 17.75 -29.09 -2.69
CA LYS A 295 18.09 -30.04 -1.62
C LYS A 295 17.93 -31.49 -2.07
N LEU A 296 16.92 -31.80 -2.89
CA LEU A 296 16.76 -33.13 -3.49
C LEU A 296 17.95 -33.46 -4.40
N MET A 297 18.34 -32.54 -5.28
CA MET A 297 19.52 -32.69 -6.15
C MET A 297 20.83 -32.83 -5.37
N LYS A 298 20.94 -32.21 -4.19
CA LYS A 298 22.10 -32.39 -3.30
C LYS A 298 22.13 -33.81 -2.73
N LYS A 299 21.01 -34.28 -2.17
CA LYS A 299 20.88 -35.61 -1.58
C LYS A 299 21.16 -36.73 -2.59
N GLU A 300 20.70 -36.59 -3.84
CA GLU A 300 21.00 -37.56 -4.89
C GLU A 300 22.48 -37.62 -5.25
N ARG A 301 23.18 -36.47 -5.26
CA ARG A 301 24.62 -36.44 -5.50
C ARG A 301 25.39 -37.12 -4.36
N GLU A 302 25.01 -36.84 -3.12
CA GLU A 302 25.60 -37.49 -1.93
C GLU A 302 25.41 -39.01 -1.94
N LYS A 303 24.35 -39.53 -2.58
CA LYS A 303 24.16 -40.99 -2.78
C LYS A 303 25.00 -41.59 -3.91
N LYS A 304 25.40 -40.79 -4.90
CA LYS A 304 26.17 -41.23 -6.09
C LYS A 304 27.68 -41.12 -5.88
N THR A 305 28.13 -40.45 -4.82
CA THR A 305 29.54 -40.23 -4.47
C THR A 305 29.93 -41.19 -3.37
#